data_AF-A0A970N3H0-F1
#
_entry.id   AF-A0A970N3H0-F1
#
_cell.length_a   1.000
_cell.length_b   1.000
_cell.length_c   1.000
_cell.angle_alpha   90.00
_cell.angle_beta   90.00
_cell.angle_gamma   90.00
#
_symmetry.space_group_name_H-M   'P 1'
#
loop_
_entity.id
_entity.type
_entity.pdbx_description
1 polymer ?
#
loop_
_entity_poly.entity_id
_entity_poly.type
_entity_poly.pdbx_seq_one_letter_code
_entity_poly.pdbx_strand_id
1 'polypeptide(L)'
;MKNFKLIMKSLVNNDACIEGGRTKKWYFALIFVVLALILAVLPITVSTIKTNGSDFTNLTYLYNYDNAIVAFSDHLYENELHMVVQGEAKEKYLEVDQDVWNALHPQQKYIHRNLEDEIDFEVYYSSKVGDEFNEFYLNVSKYANPYEPSEDSPRYASYLLFGKEMFAGQLFKPSEENAISGIAGDYKTLEVGFDFSDVAKITIDGVIYETSQDEKFINNPLHLNSYRSSILSSWNRIYDNLYYNSKLRAIRDSTLIMLGVDILLVFFMGLMVFILTRGKNNPFRIYTFWETQKIAYWAALAPGLLAMILGFILPQYAVMIFVMLVGIRIMWMSMKSLKPAQ
;
A
#
# COMPACT_ATOMS: atom_id res chain seq x y z
N MET A 1 38.88 -7.59 18.97
CA MET A 1 38.09 -8.32 19.99
C MET A 1 37.41 -7.43 21.05
N LYS A 2 38.09 -6.51 21.74
CA LYS A 2 37.47 -5.68 22.80
C LYS A 2 36.24 -4.85 22.34
N ASN A 3 36.32 -4.23 21.16
CA ASN A 3 35.20 -3.46 20.60
C ASN A 3 34.00 -4.36 20.26
N PHE A 4 34.22 -5.48 19.58
CA PHE A 4 33.15 -6.45 19.26
C PHE A 4 32.43 -6.98 20.51
N LYS A 5 33.19 -7.30 21.58
CA LYS A 5 32.61 -7.72 22.86
C LYS A 5 31.73 -6.63 23.48
N LEU A 6 32.14 -5.37 23.41
CA LEU A 6 31.34 -4.24 23.91
C LEU A 6 30.04 -4.09 23.12
N ILE A 7 30.09 -4.25 21.80
CA ILE A 7 28.93 -4.17 20.90
C ILE A 7 27.90 -5.25 21.24
N MET A 8 28.33 -6.50 21.38
CA MET A 8 27.43 -7.58 21.77
C MET A 8 26.87 -7.37 23.19
N LYS A 9 27.70 -6.85 24.11
CA LYS A 9 27.25 -6.55 25.48
C LYS A 9 26.24 -5.39 25.49
N SER A 10 26.36 -4.41 24.59
CA SER A 10 25.39 -3.32 24.45
C SER A 10 24.06 -3.75 23.84
N LEU A 11 23.87 -5.01 23.43
CA LEU A 11 22.55 -5.51 23.08
C LEU A 11 21.70 -5.85 24.31
N VAL A 12 22.34 -6.23 25.42
CA VAL A 12 21.66 -6.76 26.61
C VAL A 12 21.87 -5.88 27.85
N ASN A 13 23.00 -5.18 27.95
CA ASN A 13 23.38 -4.43 29.14
C ASN A 13 23.44 -2.92 28.89
N ASN A 14 22.72 -2.15 29.70
CA ASN A 14 22.67 -0.68 29.66
C ASN A 14 24.00 -0.02 30.05
N ASP A 15 24.80 -0.62 30.93
CA ASP A 15 26.11 -0.09 31.33
C ASP A 15 27.10 -0.10 30.16
N ALA A 16 26.99 -1.10 29.28
CA ALA A 16 27.80 -1.17 28.06
C ALA A 16 27.42 -0.06 27.06
N CYS A 17 26.17 0.39 27.04
CA CYS A 17 25.76 1.55 26.24
C CYS A 17 26.34 2.86 26.80
N ILE A 18 26.40 2.99 28.12
CA ILE A 18 27.01 4.15 28.79
C ILE A 18 28.53 4.16 28.54
N GLU A 19 29.20 3.02 28.71
CA GLU A 19 30.62 2.85 28.40
C GLU A 19 30.91 3.14 26.92
N GLY A 20 30.08 2.62 26.01
CA GLY A 20 30.16 2.86 24.57
C GLY A 20 30.00 4.34 24.21
N GLY A 21 28.97 5.00 24.71
CA GLY A 21 28.70 6.41 24.44
C GLY A 21 29.80 7.35 24.94
N ARG A 22 30.48 7.00 26.03
CA ARG A 22 31.57 7.81 26.61
C ARG A 22 32.93 7.54 25.98
N THR A 23 33.30 6.27 25.84
CA THR A 23 34.69 5.89 25.53
C THR A 23 34.94 5.74 24.03
N LYS A 24 33.89 5.54 23.22
CA LYS A 24 34.03 5.30 21.79
C LYS A 24 33.82 6.56 20.98
N LYS A 25 34.48 6.58 19.81
CA LYS A 25 34.37 7.67 18.84
C LYS A 25 32.92 7.78 18.34
N TRP A 26 32.50 8.99 18.04
CA TRP A 26 31.12 9.36 17.71
C TRP A 26 30.55 8.57 16.53
N TYR A 27 31.36 8.20 15.54
CA TYR A 27 30.91 7.46 14.36
C TYR A 27 30.34 6.06 14.70
N PHE A 28 30.77 5.41 15.79
CA PHE A 28 30.18 4.13 16.20
C PHE A 28 28.73 4.31 16.65
N ALA A 29 28.45 5.39 17.39
CA ALA A 29 27.10 5.74 17.80
C ALA A 29 26.23 6.04 16.57
N LEU A 30 26.76 6.77 15.59
CA LEU A 30 26.08 7.07 14.33
C LEU A 30 25.71 5.79 13.56
N ILE A 31 26.66 4.86 13.41
CA ILE A 31 26.41 3.58 12.72
C ILE A 31 25.30 2.80 13.43
N PHE A 32 25.27 2.83 14.77
CA PHE A 32 24.29 2.08 15.55
C PHE A 32 22.89 2.63 15.46
N VAL A 33 22.75 3.96 15.48
CA VAL A 33 21.43 4.56 15.27
C VAL A 33 20.97 4.36 13.84
N VAL A 34 21.83 4.53 12.84
CA VAL A 34 21.46 4.29 11.42
C VAL A 34 21.01 2.84 11.22
N LEU A 35 21.78 1.88 11.74
CA LEU A 35 21.42 0.47 11.65
C LEU A 35 20.10 0.17 12.40
N ALA A 36 19.91 0.73 13.59
CA ALA A 36 18.67 0.56 14.35
C ALA A 36 17.45 1.08 13.59
N LEU A 37 17.56 2.27 12.98
CA LEU A 37 16.49 2.90 12.20
C LEU A 37 16.14 2.06 10.96
N ILE A 38 17.15 1.58 10.23
CA ILE A 38 16.93 0.69 9.09
C ILE A 38 16.20 -0.58 9.54
N LEU A 39 16.67 -1.23 10.62
CA LEU A 39 16.04 -2.45 11.14
C LEU A 39 14.59 -2.21 11.59
N ALA A 40 14.30 -1.05 12.19
CA ALA A 40 12.97 -0.69 12.67
C ALA A 40 11.95 -0.52 11.54
N VAL A 41 12.35 0.05 10.39
CA VAL A 41 11.45 0.29 9.26
C VAL A 41 11.31 -0.89 8.31
N LEU A 42 12.21 -1.88 8.36
CA LEU A 42 12.16 -3.05 7.47
C LEU A 42 10.79 -3.77 7.46
N PRO A 43 10.12 -4.04 8.60
CA PRO A 43 8.84 -4.75 8.59
C PRO A 43 7.75 -3.99 7.84
N ILE A 44 7.63 -2.67 8.04
CA ILE A 44 6.62 -1.87 7.34
C ILE A 44 6.92 -1.79 5.84
N THR A 45 8.19 -1.60 5.47
CA THR A 45 8.62 -1.59 4.06
C THR A 45 8.29 -2.92 3.38
N VAL A 46 8.61 -4.06 4.02
CA VAL A 46 8.29 -5.39 3.47
C VAL A 46 6.78 -5.62 3.39
N SER A 47 6.01 -5.17 4.39
CA SER A 47 4.55 -5.28 4.37
C SER A 47 3.94 -4.53 3.18
N THR A 48 4.38 -3.30 2.93
CA THR A 48 3.90 -2.50 1.78
C THR A 48 4.46 -3.03 0.44
N ILE A 49 5.62 -3.67 0.41
CA ILE A 49 6.11 -4.35 -0.80
C ILE A 49 5.26 -5.57 -1.16
N LYS A 50 4.66 -6.24 -0.17
CA LYS A 50 3.84 -7.42 -0.43
C LYS A 50 2.44 -7.09 -0.96
N THR A 51 1.95 -5.86 -0.81
CA THR A 51 0.64 -5.48 -1.33
C THR A 51 0.69 -5.32 -2.85
N ASN A 52 -0.28 -5.93 -3.53
CA ASN A 52 -0.40 -5.97 -4.97
C ASN A 52 -1.76 -5.41 -5.41
N GLY A 53 -1.88 -5.01 -6.67
CA GLY A 53 -3.15 -4.52 -7.20
C GLY A 53 -4.19 -5.64 -7.26
N SER A 54 -3.75 -6.87 -7.56
CA SER A 54 -4.58 -8.07 -7.56
C SER A 54 -5.16 -8.42 -6.19
N ASP A 55 -4.64 -7.87 -5.08
CA ASP A 55 -5.22 -8.09 -3.76
C ASP A 55 -6.66 -7.54 -3.67
N PHE A 56 -7.02 -6.63 -4.59
CA PHE A 56 -8.38 -6.14 -4.81
C PHE A 56 -9.39 -7.26 -5.09
N THR A 57 -8.99 -8.27 -5.88
CA THR A 57 -9.81 -9.39 -6.36
C THR A 57 -9.36 -10.74 -5.80
N ASN A 58 -8.34 -10.77 -4.95
CA ASN A 58 -7.86 -11.99 -4.29
C ASN A 58 -8.52 -12.17 -2.91
N LEU A 59 -9.85 -12.08 -2.88
CA LEU A 59 -10.67 -12.22 -1.67
C LEU A 59 -11.45 -13.53 -1.71
N THR A 60 -11.86 -14.03 -0.54
CA THR A 60 -12.67 -15.26 -0.44
C THR A 60 -14.01 -15.14 -1.16
N TYR A 61 -14.59 -13.94 -1.20
CA TYR A 61 -15.87 -13.66 -1.85
C TYR A 61 -15.74 -12.40 -2.71
N LEU A 62 -16.12 -12.53 -3.99
CA LEU A 62 -16.08 -11.45 -4.97
C LEU A 62 -17.45 -10.91 -5.34
N TYR A 63 -18.53 -11.41 -4.74
CA TYR A 63 -19.89 -10.88 -4.92
C TYR A 63 -20.26 -10.60 -6.39
N ASN A 64 -20.06 -11.62 -7.25
CA ASN A 64 -20.26 -11.59 -8.70
C ASN A 64 -19.34 -10.69 -9.53
N TYR A 65 -18.38 -10.00 -8.92
CA TYR A 65 -17.40 -9.19 -9.63
C TYR A 65 -16.64 -9.99 -10.70
N ASP A 66 -16.33 -11.25 -10.42
CA ASP A 66 -15.67 -12.18 -11.34
C ASP A 66 -16.48 -12.44 -12.61
N ASN A 67 -17.80 -12.56 -12.51
CA ASN A 67 -18.67 -12.67 -13.68
C ASN A 67 -18.84 -11.32 -14.38
N ALA A 68 -18.99 -10.24 -13.61
CA ALA A 68 -19.22 -8.91 -14.15
C ALA A 68 -18.02 -8.36 -14.93
N ILE A 69 -16.79 -8.62 -14.48
CA ILE A 69 -15.58 -8.20 -15.17
C ILE A 69 -15.36 -8.98 -16.48
N VAL A 70 -15.75 -10.25 -16.51
CA VAL A 70 -15.77 -11.04 -17.76
C VAL A 70 -16.79 -10.48 -18.73
N ALA A 71 -18.02 -10.23 -18.27
CA ALA A 71 -19.08 -9.65 -19.08
C ALA A 71 -18.70 -8.25 -19.62
N PHE A 72 -18.00 -7.45 -18.82
CA PHE A 72 -17.46 -6.17 -19.28
C PHE A 72 -16.37 -6.34 -20.34
N SER A 73 -15.49 -7.33 -20.19
CA SER A 73 -14.43 -7.62 -21.18
C SER A 73 -15.04 -8.06 -22.51
N ASP A 74 -16.02 -8.96 -22.46
CA ASP A 74 -16.77 -9.39 -23.65
C ASP A 74 -17.51 -8.19 -24.28
N HIS A 75 -18.13 -7.32 -23.47
CA HIS A 75 -18.81 -6.11 -23.95
C HIS A 75 -17.88 -5.14 -24.69
N LEU A 76 -16.65 -4.96 -24.20
CA LEU A 76 -15.65 -4.12 -24.88
C LEU A 76 -15.30 -4.69 -26.26
N TYR A 77 -15.12 -6.01 -26.35
CA TYR A 77 -14.78 -6.69 -27.60
C TYR A 77 -15.94 -6.72 -28.59
N GLU A 78 -17.14 -7.14 -28.15
CA GLU A 78 -18.33 -7.30 -29.00
C GLU A 78 -18.82 -5.98 -29.61
N ASN A 79 -18.61 -4.86 -28.91
CA ASN A 79 -19.02 -3.53 -29.38
C ASN A 79 -17.89 -2.71 -30.00
N GLU A 80 -16.72 -3.33 -30.24
CA GLU A 80 -15.53 -2.65 -30.78
C GLU A 80 -15.18 -1.37 -29.99
N LEU A 81 -15.38 -1.40 -28.67
CA LEU A 81 -15.11 -0.28 -27.78
C LEU A 81 -13.65 -0.34 -27.32
N HIS A 82 -12.81 0.38 -28.05
CA HIS A 82 -11.39 0.47 -27.80
C HIS A 82 -11.08 1.45 -26.66
N MET A 83 -10.34 0.98 -25.65
CA MET A 83 -9.81 1.80 -24.57
C MET A 83 -8.29 1.64 -24.59
N VAL A 84 -7.60 2.56 -25.27
CA VAL A 84 -6.19 2.37 -25.63
C VAL A 84 -5.30 3.25 -24.79
N VAL A 85 -4.24 2.66 -24.24
CA VAL A 85 -3.19 3.41 -23.54
C VAL A 85 -2.31 4.12 -24.56
N GLN A 86 -2.31 5.44 -24.52
CA GLN A 86 -1.50 6.31 -25.39
C GLN A 86 -0.52 7.16 -24.59
N GLY A 87 0.33 7.88 -25.32
CA GLY A 87 1.30 8.82 -24.77
C GLY A 87 2.73 8.27 -24.73
N GLU A 88 3.64 9.05 -24.16
CA GLU A 88 5.06 8.72 -24.08
C GLU A 88 5.52 8.52 -22.63
N ALA A 89 6.23 7.41 -22.38
CA ALA A 89 6.96 7.09 -21.15
C ALA A 89 6.25 7.46 -19.82
N LYS A 90 6.37 8.72 -19.37
CA LYS A 90 5.89 9.22 -18.06
C LYS A 90 4.50 9.85 -18.10
N GLU A 91 3.97 10.13 -19.28
CA GLU A 91 2.67 10.79 -19.51
C GLU A 91 1.75 9.87 -20.32
N LYS A 92 1.60 8.64 -19.84
CA LYS A 92 0.62 7.71 -20.44
C LYS A 92 -0.77 8.01 -19.92
N TYR A 93 -1.74 8.02 -20.83
CA TYR A 93 -3.15 8.27 -20.56
C TYR A 93 -4.01 7.28 -21.33
N LEU A 94 -5.25 7.11 -20.88
CA LEU A 94 -6.26 6.32 -21.56
C LEU A 94 -7.00 7.18 -22.59
N GLU A 95 -6.97 6.75 -23.85
CA GLU A 95 -7.80 7.30 -24.90
C GLU A 95 -9.02 6.38 -25.11
N VAL A 96 -10.20 6.98 -25.09
CA VAL A 96 -11.48 6.32 -25.39
C VAL A 96 -12.28 7.29 -26.23
N ASP A 97 -12.91 6.80 -27.29
CA ASP A 97 -13.85 7.60 -28.06
C ASP A 97 -15.10 7.89 -27.19
N GLN A 98 -15.23 9.13 -26.76
CA GLN A 98 -16.32 9.56 -25.87
C GLN A 98 -17.69 9.48 -26.57
N ASP A 99 -17.75 9.68 -27.88
CA ASP A 99 -19.00 9.62 -28.63
C ASP A 99 -19.47 8.17 -28.73
N VAL A 100 -18.55 7.24 -29.01
CA VAL A 100 -18.83 5.79 -28.98
C VAL A 100 -19.21 5.34 -27.57
N TRP A 101 -18.47 5.78 -26.53
CA TRP A 101 -18.81 5.47 -25.14
C TRP A 101 -20.22 5.92 -24.78
N ASN A 102 -20.59 7.16 -25.10
CA ASN A 102 -21.89 7.72 -24.78
C ASN A 102 -23.02 7.09 -25.60
N ALA A 103 -22.75 6.69 -26.85
CA ALA A 103 -23.70 6.00 -27.69
C ALA A 103 -24.03 4.59 -27.14
N LEU A 104 -23.02 3.86 -26.68
CA LEU A 104 -23.18 2.53 -26.06
C LEU A 104 -23.73 2.61 -24.63
N HIS A 105 -23.48 3.72 -23.92
CA HIS A 105 -23.85 3.92 -22.53
C HIS A 105 -24.61 5.24 -22.32
N PRO A 106 -25.93 5.30 -22.61
CA PRO A 106 -26.72 6.52 -22.49
C PRO A 106 -26.77 7.10 -21.06
N GLN A 107 -26.57 6.27 -20.04
CA GLN A 107 -26.48 6.68 -18.63
C GLN A 107 -25.05 7.07 -18.22
N GLN A 108 -24.14 7.23 -19.19
CA GLN A 108 -22.72 7.52 -19.01
C GLN A 108 -22.00 6.50 -18.12
N LYS A 109 -22.53 5.27 -18.06
CA LYS A 109 -21.96 4.13 -17.35
C LYS A 109 -22.40 2.80 -17.99
N TYR A 110 -21.51 1.82 -17.96
CA TYR A 110 -21.87 0.42 -18.16
C TYR A 110 -22.46 -0.13 -16.87
N ILE A 111 -23.49 -0.98 -16.99
CA ILE A 111 -24.20 -1.58 -15.86
C ILE A 111 -24.28 -3.07 -16.10
N HIS A 112 -23.74 -3.84 -15.17
CA HIS A 112 -23.97 -5.27 -15.08
C HIS A 112 -25.04 -5.53 -14.02
N ARG A 113 -25.89 -6.51 -14.30
CA ARG A 113 -26.96 -6.96 -13.39
C ARG A 113 -26.76 -8.42 -13.07
N ASN A 114 -27.02 -8.78 -11.81
CA ASN A 114 -26.97 -10.17 -11.37
C ASN A 114 -28.18 -10.96 -11.89
N LEU A 115 -28.24 -12.25 -11.55
CA LEU A 115 -29.36 -13.14 -11.92
C LEU A 115 -30.72 -12.73 -11.33
N GLU A 116 -30.70 -11.87 -10.31
CA GLU A 116 -31.89 -11.32 -9.62
C GLU A 116 -32.28 -9.94 -10.17
N ASP A 117 -31.65 -9.50 -11.28
CA ASP A 117 -31.84 -8.20 -11.93
C ASP A 117 -31.39 -6.98 -11.10
N GLU A 118 -30.63 -7.19 -10.03
CA GLU A 118 -30.03 -6.13 -9.21
C GLU A 118 -28.68 -5.68 -9.79
N ILE A 119 -28.36 -4.39 -9.65
CA ILE A 119 -27.08 -3.84 -10.11
C ILE A 119 -25.98 -4.21 -9.11
N ASP A 120 -25.02 -5.02 -9.53
CA ASP A 120 -23.90 -5.46 -8.71
C ASP A 120 -22.55 -4.85 -9.15
N PHE A 121 -22.46 -4.40 -10.41
CA PHE A 121 -21.24 -3.83 -10.97
C PHE A 121 -21.50 -2.73 -12.00
N GLU A 122 -20.69 -1.66 -11.93
CA GLU A 122 -20.78 -0.51 -12.82
C GLU A 122 -19.41 -0.08 -13.34
N VAL A 123 -19.33 0.36 -14.59
CA VAL A 123 -18.10 0.95 -15.14
C VAL A 123 -18.36 2.37 -15.62
N TYR A 124 -17.52 3.28 -15.17
CA TYR A 124 -17.54 4.69 -15.53
C TYR A 124 -16.31 5.04 -16.34
N TYR A 125 -16.49 5.93 -17.32
CA TYR A 125 -15.41 6.58 -18.02
C TYR A 125 -15.52 8.10 -17.85
N SER A 126 -14.40 8.77 -17.60
CA SER A 126 -14.32 10.22 -17.55
C SER A 126 -13.08 10.74 -18.24
N SER A 127 -13.28 11.63 -19.20
CA SER A 127 -12.22 12.39 -19.88
C SER A 127 -11.69 13.57 -19.04
N LYS A 128 -12.29 13.84 -17.86
CA LYS A 128 -11.86 14.87 -16.91
C LYS A 128 -10.47 14.57 -16.35
N VAL A 129 -9.74 15.62 -15.97
CA VAL A 129 -8.40 15.56 -15.38
C VAL A 129 -8.29 16.48 -14.16
N GLY A 130 -7.31 16.25 -13.30
CA GLY A 130 -7.05 17.10 -12.13
C GLY A 130 -8.20 17.11 -11.11
N ASP A 131 -8.54 18.30 -10.60
CA ASP A 131 -9.51 18.47 -9.51
C ASP A 131 -10.93 18.04 -9.91
N GLU A 132 -11.32 18.25 -11.17
CA GLU A 132 -12.64 17.82 -11.67
C GLU A 132 -12.78 16.31 -11.69
N PHE A 133 -11.68 15.59 -11.99
CA PHE A 133 -11.67 14.13 -11.89
C PHE A 133 -11.74 13.69 -10.43
N ASN A 134 -11.01 14.35 -9.53
CA ASN A 134 -11.04 14.01 -8.11
C ASN A 134 -12.44 14.19 -7.50
N GLU A 135 -13.15 15.27 -7.86
CA GLU A 135 -14.54 15.49 -7.46
C GLU A 135 -15.45 14.38 -8.01
N PHE A 136 -15.32 14.06 -9.30
CA PHE A 136 -16.09 12.99 -9.91
C PHE A 136 -15.81 11.62 -9.26
N TYR A 137 -14.55 11.30 -8.98
CA TYR A 137 -14.14 10.09 -8.27
C TYR A 137 -14.77 10.02 -6.87
N LEU A 138 -14.76 11.12 -6.12
CA LEU A 138 -15.41 11.18 -4.80
C LEU A 138 -16.91 10.94 -4.90
N ASN A 139 -17.57 11.51 -5.92
CA ASN A 139 -19.00 11.30 -6.15
C ASN A 139 -19.29 9.84 -6.52
N VAL A 140 -18.50 9.25 -7.41
CA VAL A 140 -18.59 7.82 -7.76
C VAL A 140 -18.39 6.96 -6.51
N SER A 141 -17.43 7.26 -5.64
CA SER A 141 -17.19 6.44 -4.44
C SER A 141 -18.33 6.44 -3.41
N LYS A 142 -19.20 7.45 -3.42
CA LYS A 142 -20.21 7.67 -2.37
C LYS A 142 -21.64 7.45 -2.83
N TYR A 143 -21.97 7.91 -4.03
CA TYR A 143 -23.35 8.03 -4.48
C TYR A 143 -23.65 7.02 -5.60
N ALA A 144 -24.88 6.49 -5.61
CA ALA A 144 -25.34 5.61 -6.68
C ALA A 144 -25.38 6.33 -8.04
N ASN A 145 -25.70 7.64 -8.04
CA ASN A 145 -25.58 8.52 -9.19
C ASN A 145 -24.52 9.60 -8.95
N PRO A 146 -23.33 9.51 -9.57
CA PRO A 146 -22.27 10.50 -9.37
C PRO A 146 -22.52 11.84 -10.08
N TYR A 147 -23.47 11.90 -11.01
CA TYR A 147 -23.82 13.10 -11.75
C TYR A 147 -24.86 13.97 -11.01
N GLU A 148 -25.68 13.33 -10.18
CA GLU A 148 -26.66 13.98 -9.30
C GLU A 148 -26.48 13.44 -7.88
N PRO A 149 -25.43 13.89 -7.16
CA PRO A 149 -25.10 13.37 -5.84
C PRO A 149 -26.24 13.64 -4.85
N SER A 150 -26.72 12.59 -4.19
CA SER A 150 -27.75 12.66 -3.16
C SER A 150 -27.38 11.74 -1.99
N GLU A 151 -27.41 12.28 -0.77
CA GLU A 151 -27.16 11.51 0.46
C GLU A 151 -28.21 10.42 0.68
N ASP A 152 -29.40 10.56 0.09
CA ASP A 152 -30.48 9.58 0.19
C ASP A 152 -30.28 8.35 -0.73
N SER A 153 -29.22 8.34 -1.55
CA SER A 153 -28.90 7.25 -2.47
C SER A 153 -27.43 6.84 -2.38
N PRO A 154 -27.02 6.19 -1.26
CA PRO A 154 -25.68 5.69 -1.09
C PRO A 154 -25.38 4.55 -2.08
N ARG A 155 -24.10 4.34 -2.35
CA ARG A 155 -23.62 3.28 -3.24
C ARG A 155 -23.52 1.93 -2.54
N TYR A 156 -23.98 0.89 -3.24
CA TYR A 156 -23.88 -0.51 -2.85
C TYR A 156 -23.27 -1.42 -3.92
N ALA A 157 -23.09 -0.90 -5.15
CA ALA A 157 -22.57 -1.66 -6.28
C ALA A 157 -21.06 -1.46 -6.42
N SER A 158 -20.37 -2.55 -6.77
CA SER A 158 -18.95 -2.50 -7.13
C SER A 158 -18.75 -1.64 -8.37
N TYR A 159 -17.60 -0.99 -8.51
CA TYR A 159 -17.35 -0.19 -9.69
C TYR A 159 -15.90 -0.19 -10.15
N LEU A 160 -15.73 0.10 -11.44
CA LEU A 160 -14.48 0.59 -12.01
C LEU A 160 -14.69 1.99 -12.59
N LEU A 161 -13.71 2.86 -12.38
CA LEU A 161 -13.65 4.20 -12.92
C LEU A 161 -12.37 4.34 -13.75
N PHE A 162 -12.56 4.48 -15.05
CA PHE A 162 -11.52 4.80 -16.01
C PHE A 162 -11.47 6.32 -16.19
N GLY A 163 -10.51 6.97 -15.54
CA GLY A 163 -10.14 8.33 -15.86
C GLY A 163 -9.13 8.37 -17.00
N LYS A 164 -8.90 9.57 -17.56
CA LYS A 164 -7.85 9.78 -18.55
C LYS A 164 -6.45 9.45 -18.03
N GLU A 165 -6.12 9.84 -16.79
CA GLU A 165 -4.79 9.62 -16.21
C GLU A 165 -4.77 8.60 -15.06
N MET A 166 -5.93 8.36 -14.45
CA MET A 166 -6.06 7.53 -13.26
C MET A 166 -7.11 6.46 -13.46
N PHE A 167 -6.90 5.35 -12.77
CA PHE A 167 -7.84 4.25 -12.66
C PHE A 167 -8.22 4.09 -11.19
N ALA A 168 -9.49 3.84 -10.91
CA ALA A 168 -9.94 3.47 -9.58
C ALA A 168 -10.98 2.36 -9.64
N GLY A 169 -11.04 1.54 -8.60
CA GLY A 169 -12.06 0.51 -8.47
C GLY A 169 -12.33 0.22 -7.01
N GLN A 170 -13.57 -0.13 -6.69
CA GLN A 170 -13.98 -0.55 -5.35
C GLN A 170 -14.94 -1.73 -5.44
N LEU A 171 -14.76 -2.66 -4.50
CA LEU A 171 -15.56 -3.86 -4.38
C LEU A 171 -16.50 -3.66 -3.19
N PHE A 172 -17.79 -3.77 -3.45
CA PHE A 172 -18.83 -3.66 -2.44
C PHE A 172 -19.42 -5.03 -2.16
N LYS A 173 -19.86 -5.21 -0.92
CA LYS A 173 -20.79 -6.27 -0.60
C LYS A 173 -22.20 -5.77 -0.93
N PRO A 174 -23.07 -6.60 -1.51
CA PRO A 174 -24.46 -6.26 -1.69
C PRO A 174 -25.07 -5.76 -0.37
N SER A 175 -25.73 -4.60 -0.44
CA SER A 175 -26.41 -3.94 0.68
C SER A 175 -25.51 -3.40 1.81
N GLU A 176 -24.19 -3.30 1.62
CA GLU A 176 -23.31 -2.58 2.55
C GLU A 176 -22.73 -1.31 1.91
N GLU A 177 -22.77 -0.19 2.63
CA GLU A 177 -22.25 1.10 2.16
C GLU A 177 -20.71 1.18 2.18
N ASN A 178 -20.05 0.26 2.89
CA ASN A 178 -18.60 0.24 3.01
C ASN A 178 -17.98 -0.71 1.97
N ALA A 179 -17.09 -0.17 1.15
CA ALA A 179 -16.27 -0.99 0.26
C ALA A 179 -15.38 -1.93 1.08
N ILE A 180 -15.29 -3.19 0.64
CA ILE A 180 -14.44 -4.22 1.27
C ILE A 180 -12.98 -4.03 0.84
N SER A 181 -12.78 -3.69 -0.43
CA SER A 181 -11.46 -3.52 -1.03
C SER A 181 -11.52 -2.49 -2.14
N GLY A 182 -10.38 -1.91 -2.46
CA GLY A 182 -10.27 -0.93 -3.52
C GLY A 182 -8.88 -0.85 -4.09
N ILE A 183 -8.82 -0.36 -5.31
CA ILE A 183 -7.60 -0.15 -6.07
C ILE A 183 -7.62 1.25 -6.67
N ALA A 184 -6.47 1.91 -6.67
CA ALA A 184 -6.27 3.18 -7.37
C ALA A 184 -4.86 3.23 -7.96
N GLY A 185 -4.77 3.65 -9.22
CA GLY A 185 -3.55 3.51 -10.02
C GLY A 185 -3.46 4.48 -11.19
N ASP A 186 -2.36 4.35 -11.94
CA ASP A 186 -2.12 5.10 -13.17
C ASP A 186 -1.69 4.18 -14.32
N TYR A 187 -1.78 4.64 -15.56
CA TYR A 187 -1.50 3.82 -16.75
C TYR A 187 -0.01 3.76 -17.13
N LYS A 188 0.91 4.33 -16.34
CA LYS A 188 2.29 4.58 -16.79
C LYS A 188 3.12 3.32 -17.01
N THR A 189 2.75 2.23 -16.34
CA THR A 189 3.41 0.92 -16.47
C THR A 189 2.87 0.08 -17.62
N LEU A 190 1.67 0.36 -18.12
CA LEU A 190 1.09 -0.36 -19.26
C LEU A 190 1.80 0.02 -20.56
N GLU A 191 1.86 -0.90 -21.51
CA GLU A 191 2.49 -0.65 -22.81
C GLU A 191 1.67 0.35 -23.64
N VAL A 192 2.36 1.15 -24.46
CA VAL A 192 1.68 2.06 -25.38
C VAL A 192 1.03 1.22 -26.48
N GLY A 193 -0.25 1.48 -26.76
CA GLY A 193 -1.07 0.65 -27.64
C GLY A 193 -1.76 -0.52 -26.94
N PHE A 194 -1.59 -0.70 -25.63
CA PHE A 194 -2.38 -1.67 -24.86
C PHE A 194 -3.86 -1.29 -24.91
N ASP A 195 -4.70 -2.20 -25.38
CA ASP A 195 -6.15 -2.04 -25.42
C ASP A 195 -6.83 -2.97 -24.41
N PHE A 196 -7.77 -2.44 -23.64
CA PHE A 196 -8.57 -3.24 -22.71
C PHE A 196 -9.55 -4.18 -23.44
N SER A 197 -9.93 -3.89 -24.70
CA SER A 197 -10.76 -4.81 -25.49
C SER A 197 -10.06 -6.14 -25.79
N ASP A 198 -8.73 -6.14 -25.90
CA ASP A 198 -7.92 -7.34 -26.15
C ASP A 198 -7.89 -8.29 -24.95
N VAL A 199 -8.35 -7.86 -23.77
CA VAL A 199 -8.39 -8.71 -22.56
C VAL A 199 -9.38 -9.86 -22.71
N ALA A 200 -10.40 -9.72 -23.55
CA ALA A 200 -11.34 -10.80 -23.87
C ALA A 200 -10.68 -11.93 -24.69
N LYS A 201 -9.59 -11.64 -25.42
CA LYS A 201 -8.90 -12.63 -26.26
C LYS A 201 -7.98 -13.52 -25.42
N ILE A 202 -8.42 -14.75 -25.15
CA ILE A 202 -7.65 -15.73 -24.38
C ILE A 202 -7.30 -16.95 -25.23
N THR A 203 -6.05 -17.39 -25.16
CA THR A 203 -5.62 -18.65 -25.76
C THR A 203 -5.64 -19.77 -24.72
N ILE A 204 -6.43 -20.83 -24.95
CA ILE A 204 -6.48 -22.03 -24.11
C ILE A 204 -6.15 -23.22 -25.00
N ASP A 205 -5.12 -24.00 -24.64
CA ASP A 205 -4.67 -25.19 -25.38
C ASP A 205 -4.41 -24.96 -26.88
N GLY A 206 -3.91 -23.76 -27.22
CA GLY A 206 -3.61 -23.36 -28.60
C GLY A 206 -4.81 -22.87 -29.42
N VAL A 207 -6.00 -22.78 -28.81
CA VAL A 207 -7.21 -22.22 -29.41
C VAL A 207 -7.48 -20.83 -28.83
N ILE A 208 -7.71 -19.85 -29.70
CA ILE A 208 -8.07 -18.48 -29.31
C ILE A 208 -9.60 -18.40 -29.13
N TYR A 209 -10.01 -17.94 -27.97
CA TYR A 209 -11.37 -17.60 -27.59
C TYR A 209 -11.48 -16.09 -27.45
N GLU A 210 -12.56 -15.52 -27.98
CA GLU A 210 -12.69 -14.06 -28.09
C GLU A 210 -13.78 -13.48 -27.18
N THR A 211 -14.84 -14.24 -26.90
CA THR A 211 -15.92 -13.85 -25.97
C THR A 211 -16.43 -15.07 -25.21
N SER A 212 -17.11 -14.89 -24.08
CA SER A 212 -17.76 -16.00 -23.36
C SER A 212 -18.89 -16.69 -24.16
N GLN A 213 -19.33 -16.10 -25.27
CA GLN A 213 -20.36 -16.63 -26.16
C GLN A 213 -19.80 -17.35 -27.39
N ASP A 214 -18.47 -17.53 -27.49
CA ASP A 214 -17.83 -18.20 -28.62
C ASP A 214 -18.41 -19.63 -28.82
N GLU A 215 -18.86 -19.94 -30.04
CA GLU A 215 -19.42 -21.25 -30.43
C GLU A 215 -18.48 -22.41 -30.10
N LYS A 216 -17.18 -22.15 -29.99
CA LYS A 216 -16.17 -23.14 -29.60
C LYS A 216 -16.40 -23.71 -28.19
N PHE A 217 -17.15 -23.02 -27.32
CA PHE A 217 -17.51 -23.54 -26.00
C PHE A 217 -18.59 -24.63 -26.04
N ILE A 218 -19.41 -24.69 -27.10
CA ILE A 218 -20.50 -25.67 -27.25
C ILE A 218 -19.96 -27.10 -27.17
N ASN A 219 -18.76 -27.32 -27.72
CA ASN A 219 -18.13 -28.63 -27.76
C ASN A 219 -17.29 -28.94 -26.52
N ASN A 220 -17.02 -27.95 -25.65
CA ASN A 220 -16.05 -28.05 -24.56
C ASN A 220 -16.39 -27.14 -23.36
N PRO A 221 -17.44 -27.44 -22.56
CA PRO A 221 -17.91 -26.56 -21.49
C PRO A 221 -16.90 -26.34 -20.34
N LEU A 222 -15.93 -27.24 -20.15
CA LEU A 222 -14.85 -27.07 -19.17
C LEU A 222 -13.92 -25.88 -19.52
N HIS A 223 -13.86 -25.50 -20.81
CA HIS A 223 -13.08 -24.35 -21.24
C HIS A 223 -13.72 -23.02 -20.85
N LEU A 224 -15.03 -22.96 -20.59
CA LEU A 224 -15.71 -21.73 -20.17
C LEU A 224 -15.22 -21.26 -18.79
N ASN A 225 -15.10 -22.18 -17.83
CA ASN A 225 -14.56 -21.85 -16.51
C ASN A 225 -13.08 -21.46 -16.58
N SER A 226 -12.33 -22.12 -17.47
CA SER A 226 -10.92 -21.82 -17.71
C SER A 226 -10.74 -20.46 -18.40
N TYR A 227 -11.66 -20.07 -19.27
CA TYR A 227 -11.73 -18.75 -19.90
C TYR A 227 -11.99 -17.66 -18.87
N ARG A 228 -13.03 -17.82 -18.04
CA ARG A 228 -13.35 -16.87 -16.96
C ARG A 228 -12.18 -16.65 -16.00
N SER A 229 -11.53 -17.73 -15.57
CA SER A 229 -10.37 -17.63 -14.67
C SER A 229 -9.14 -16.99 -15.36
N SER A 230 -8.96 -17.21 -16.66
CA SER A 230 -7.88 -16.60 -17.45
C SER A 230 -8.11 -15.10 -17.69
N ILE A 231 -9.35 -14.67 -17.90
CA ILE A 231 -9.72 -13.24 -17.95
C ILE A 231 -9.44 -12.60 -16.61
N LEU A 232 -9.93 -13.18 -15.51
CA LEU A 232 -9.69 -12.64 -14.17
C LEU A 232 -8.18 -12.57 -13.86
N SER A 233 -7.40 -13.58 -14.25
CA SER A 233 -5.93 -13.55 -14.13
C SER A 233 -5.29 -12.44 -14.97
N SER A 234 -5.83 -12.16 -16.16
CA SER A 234 -5.37 -11.06 -17.01
C SER A 234 -5.68 -9.70 -16.39
N TRP A 235 -6.88 -9.52 -15.84
CA TRP A 235 -7.24 -8.34 -15.05
C TRP A 235 -6.38 -8.18 -13.80
N ASN A 236 -6.07 -9.26 -13.08
CA ASN A 236 -5.17 -9.20 -11.93
C ASN A 236 -3.78 -8.67 -12.30
N ARG A 237 -3.23 -9.10 -13.45
CA ARG A 237 -1.97 -8.56 -13.98
C ARG A 237 -2.08 -7.08 -14.34
N ILE A 238 -3.21 -6.66 -14.91
CA ILE A 238 -3.48 -5.26 -15.22
C ILE A 238 -3.56 -4.44 -13.94
N TYR A 239 -4.28 -4.90 -12.92
CA TYR A 239 -4.37 -4.26 -11.61
C TYR A 239 -3.00 -4.11 -10.95
N ASP A 240 -2.15 -5.13 -11.01
CA ASP A 240 -0.77 -5.05 -10.51
C ASP A 240 0.05 -3.99 -11.23
N ASN A 241 -0.07 -3.90 -12.56
CA ASN A 241 0.59 -2.87 -13.34
C ASN A 241 0.07 -1.48 -12.97
N LEU A 242 -1.25 -1.28 -12.95
CA LEU A 242 -1.89 0.01 -12.63
C LEU A 242 -1.51 0.49 -11.22
N TYR A 243 -1.47 -0.41 -10.25
CA TYR A 243 -1.15 -0.11 -8.86
C TYR A 243 0.35 0.11 -8.60
N TYR A 244 1.23 -0.32 -9.51
CA TYR A 244 2.69 -0.31 -9.30
C TYR A 244 3.25 1.06 -8.87
N ASN A 245 2.85 2.14 -9.52
CA ASN A 245 3.33 3.47 -9.16
C ASN A 245 2.76 3.97 -7.83
N SER A 246 1.47 3.71 -7.57
CA SER A 246 0.84 3.97 -6.28
C SER A 246 1.55 3.23 -5.15
N LYS A 247 1.91 1.96 -5.38
CA LYS A 247 2.70 1.13 -4.47
C LYS A 247 4.08 1.73 -4.20
N LEU A 248 4.82 2.14 -5.22
CA LEU A 248 6.14 2.76 -5.03
C LEU A 248 6.06 4.07 -4.22
N ARG A 249 5.03 4.90 -4.48
CA ARG A 249 4.77 6.09 -3.66
C ARG A 249 4.46 5.72 -2.22
N ALA A 250 3.57 4.75 -2.01
CA ALA A 250 3.22 4.27 -0.67
C ALA A 250 4.43 3.71 0.09
N ILE A 251 5.29 2.91 -0.54
CA ILE A 251 6.53 2.39 0.06
C ILE A 251 7.45 3.53 0.47
N ARG A 252 7.67 4.49 -0.42
CA ARG A 252 8.53 5.65 -0.17
C ARG A 252 7.98 6.47 1.00
N ASP A 253 6.71 6.84 0.93
CA ASP A 253 6.10 7.76 1.89
C ASP A 253 5.99 7.10 3.27
N SER A 254 5.55 5.84 3.35
CA SER A 254 5.49 5.11 4.63
C SER A 254 6.87 4.93 5.25
N THR A 255 7.87 4.53 4.46
CA THR A 255 9.23 4.30 4.97
C THR A 255 9.89 5.60 5.41
N LEU A 256 9.76 6.68 4.65
CA LEU A 256 10.38 7.98 4.97
C LEU A 256 9.72 8.65 6.17
N ILE A 257 8.39 8.63 6.25
CA ILE A 257 7.66 9.20 7.39
C ILE A 257 8.07 8.46 8.67
N MET A 258 8.08 7.13 8.64
CA MET A 258 8.47 6.31 9.79
C MET A 258 9.92 6.54 10.22
N LEU A 259 10.83 6.56 9.26
CA LEU A 259 12.24 6.85 9.54
C LEU A 259 12.42 8.25 10.15
N GLY A 260 11.69 9.25 9.68
CA GLY A 260 11.70 10.60 10.24
C GLY A 260 11.19 10.65 11.69
N VAL A 261 10.08 9.96 11.98
CA VAL A 261 9.51 9.84 13.33
C VAL A 261 10.52 9.16 14.27
N ASP A 262 11.12 8.06 13.85
CA ASP A 262 12.06 7.31 14.66
C ASP A 262 13.35 8.10 14.95
N ILE A 263 13.86 8.86 13.97
CA ILE A 263 15.00 9.78 14.17
C ILE A 263 14.68 10.81 15.25
N LEU A 264 13.53 11.48 15.13
CA LEU A 264 13.11 12.51 16.07
C LEU A 264 12.97 11.91 17.47
N LEU A 265 12.42 10.70 17.57
CA LEU A 265 12.25 10.04 18.84
C LEU A 265 13.57 9.66 19.49
N VAL A 266 14.51 9.06 18.76
CA VAL A 266 15.83 8.72 19.31
C VAL A 266 16.59 9.98 19.73
N PHE A 267 16.41 11.10 19.01
CA PHE A 267 16.93 12.40 19.42
C PHE A 267 16.30 12.88 20.74
N PHE A 268 14.97 12.88 20.84
CA PHE A 268 14.25 13.25 22.06
C PHE A 268 14.63 12.38 23.26
N MET A 269 14.85 11.10 23.02
CA MET A 269 15.31 10.14 24.01
C MET A 269 16.72 10.43 24.53
N GLY A 270 17.63 10.92 23.68
CA GLY A 270 18.93 11.43 24.10
C GLY A 270 18.83 12.71 24.94
N LEU A 271 17.90 13.60 24.60
CA LEU A 271 17.56 14.77 25.43
C LEU A 271 16.99 14.36 26.79
N MET A 272 16.14 13.33 26.85
CA MET A 272 15.61 12.80 28.10
C MET A 272 16.73 12.27 29.01
N VAL A 273 17.67 11.50 28.45
CA VAL A 273 18.87 11.05 29.20
C VAL A 273 19.66 12.26 29.71
N PHE A 274 19.83 13.30 28.90
CA PHE A 274 20.51 14.52 29.33
C PHE A 274 19.84 15.17 30.54
N ILE A 275 18.52 15.40 30.51
CA ILE A 275 17.79 16.00 31.61
C ILE A 275 17.90 15.15 32.88
N LEU A 276 17.76 13.83 32.77
CA LEU A 276 17.85 12.91 33.92
C LEU A 276 19.23 12.91 34.57
N THR A 277 20.29 13.13 33.80
CA THR A 277 21.65 13.27 34.33
C THR A 277 21.92 14.61 35.00
N ARG A 278 21.07 15.64 34.82
CA ARG A 278 21.25 16.98 35.42
C ARG A 278 20.72 17.14 36.84
N GLY A 279 20.21 16.07 37.46
CA GLY A 279 19.80 16.09 38.87
C GLY A 279 20.94 16.56 39.80
N LYS A 280 20.60 17.36 40.82
CA LYS A 280 21.57 18.03 41.72
C LYS A 280 22.53 17.05 42.42
N ASN A 281 22.06 15.84 42.74
CA ASN A 281 22.81 14.76 43.39
C ASN A 281 23.20 13.62 42.44
N ASN A 282 23.13 13.85 41.12
CA ASN A 282 23.47 12.81 40.15
C ASN A 282 25.00 12.81 39.86
N PRO A 283 25.73 11.70 40.11
CA PRO A 283 27.15 11.60 39.79
C PRO A 283 27.45 11.75 38.30
N PHE A 284 26.43 11.58 37.44
CA PHE A 284 26.53 11.67 35.99
C PHE A 284 26.29 13.10 35.43
N ARG A 285 26.18 14.12 36.30
CA ARG A 285 25.97 15.53 35.91
C ARG A 285 27.07 16.12 35.01
N ILE A 286 28.23 15.45 34.94
CA ILE A 286 29.39 15.84 34.13
C ILE A 286 29.15 15.59 32.64
N TYR A 287 28.15 14.78 32.27
CA TYR A 287 27.91 14.41 30.87
C TYR A 287 27.43 15.59 30.03
N THR A 288 28.06 15.75 28.87
CA THR A 288 27.65 16.72 27.85
C THR A 288 26.46 16.19 27.05
N PHE A 289 25.70 17.10 26.44
CA PHE A 289 24.55 16.74 25.60
C PHE A 289 24.91 15.72 24.51
N TRP A 290 26.07 15.88 23.87
CA TRP A 290 26.52 14.96 22.82
C TRP A 290 26.94 13.60 23.37
N GLU A 291 27.41 13.51 24.61
CA GLU A 291 27.69 12.23 25.24
C GLU A 291 26.41 11.48 25.57
N THR A 292 25.39 12.16 26.09
CA THR A 292 24.08 11.56 26.35
C THR A 292 23.36 11.16 25.07
N GLN A 293 23.51 11.93 23.99
CA GLN A 293 23.00 11.57 22.68
C GLN A 293 23.68 10.32 22.13
N LYS A 294 25.01 10.20 22.25
CA LYS A 294 25.74 8.97 21.90
C LYS A 294 25.23 7.78 22.70
N ILE A 295 24.97 7.93 24.00
CA ILE A 295 24.44 6.83 24.83
C ILE A 295 23.07 6.36 24.29
N ALA A 296 22.18 7.29 23.93
CA ALA A 296 20.90 6.94 23.34
C ALA A 296 21.04 6.23 21.98
N TYR A 297 21.97 6.66 21.13
CA TYR A 297 22.27 5.98 19.86
C TYR A 297 22.81 4.56 20.04
N TRP A 298 23.68 4.34 21.03
CA TRP A 298 24.12 2.99 21.40
C TRP A 298 22.96 2.15 21.96
N ALA A 299 22.05 2.77 22.69
CA ALA A 299 20.86 2.10 23.22
C ALA A 299 19.81 1.79 22.13
N ALA A 300 19.79 2.49 21.00
CA ALA A 300 18.78 2.27 19.96
C ALA A 300 18.91 0.92 19.22
N LEU A 301 20.12 0.34 19.18
CA LEU A 301 20.39 -0.86 18.38
C LEU A 301 19.57 -2.10 18.77
N ALA A 302 19.48 -2.43 20.07
CA ALA A 302 18.71 -3.59 20.50
C ALA A 302 17.19 -3.42 20.31
N PRO A 303 16.58 -2.26 20.65
CA PRO A 303 15.22 -1.93 20.25
C PRO A 303 14.97 -2.05 18.74
N GLY A 304 15.89 -1.60 17.89
CA GLY A 304 15.76 -1.74 16.43
C GLY A 304 15.73 -3.20 15.98
N LEU A 305 16.61 -4.03 16.52
CA LEU A 305 16.64 -5.48 16.23
C LEU A 305 15.38 -6.20 16.73
N LEU A 306 14.93 -5.88 17.94
CA LEU A 306 13.69 -6.44 18.50
C LEU A 306 12.45 -5.94 17.76
N ALA A 307 12.43 -4.68 17.33
CA ALA A 307 11.36 -4.10 16.54
C ALA A 307 11.26 -4.76 15.16
N MET A 308 12.38 -5.10 14.54
CA MET A 308 12.39 -5.90 13.32
C MET A 308 11.70 -7.25 13.55
N ILE A 309 12.13 -8.00 14.56
CA ILE A 309 11.61 -9.36 14.83
C ILE A 309 10.11 -9.30 15.16
N LEU A 310 9.73 -8.45 16.12
CA LEU A 310 8.34 -8.33 16.56
C LEU A 310 7.45 -7.68 15.49
N GLY A 311 7.98 -6.77 14.68
CA GLY A 311 7.26 -6.14 13.58
C GLY A 311 6.93 -7.11 12.45
N PHE A 312 7.76 -8.14 12.22
CA PHE A 312 7.40 -9.23 11.30
C PHE A 312 6.32 -10.15 11.85
N ILE A 313 6.27 -10.35 13.18
CA ILE A 313 5.25 -11.18 13.83
C ILE A 313 3.92 -10.42 13.92
N LEU A 314 3.96 -9.11 14.20
CA LEU A 314 2.80 -8.24 14.40
C LEU A 314 2.90 -6.97 13.51
N PRO A 315 2.66 -7.08 12.18
CA PRO A 315 2.83 -5.96 11.26
C PRO A 315 1.98 -4.74 11.62
N GLN A 316 0.76 -4.96 12.12
CA GLN A 316 -0.17 -3.89 12.52
C GLN A 316 0.35 -2.99 13.65
N TYR A 317 1.31 -3.46 14.45
CA TYR A 317 1.91 -2.70 15.55
C TYR A 317 3.36 -2.30 15.26
N ALA A 318 3.91 -2.63 14.10
CA ALA A 318 5.32 -2.37 13.75
C ALA A 318 5.72 -0.91 14.02
N VAL A 319 4.83 0.03 13.71
CA VAL A 319 4.98 1.48 13.92
C VAL A 319 5.27 1.84 15.38
N MET A 320 4.60 1.19 16.34
CA MET A 320 4.71 1.55 17.76
C MET A 320 5.77 0.75 18.50
N ILE A 321 6.12 -0.44 18.00
CA ILE A 321 7.00 -1.37 18.70
C ILE A 321 8.38 -0.76 18.93
N PHE A 322 8.97 -0.12 17.93
CA PHE A 322 10.29 0.51 18.08
C PHE A 322 10.27 1.60 19.16
N VAL A 323 9.28 2.48 19.10
CA VAL A 323 9.06 3.56 20.06
C VAL A 323 8.99 3.04 21.50
N MET A 324 8.15 2.03 21.73
CA MET A 324 7.97 1.44 23.05
C MET A 324 9.27 0.80 23.56
N LEU A 325 9.97 0.05 22.72
CA LEU A 325 11.20 -0.64 23.10
C LEU A 325 12.34 0.34 23.43
N VAL A 326 12.49 1.41 22.66
CA VAL A 326 13.47 2.47 22.97
C VAL A 326 13.11 3.16 24.28
N GLY A 327 11.84 3.51 24.47
CA GLY A 327 11.35 4.13 25.71
C GLY A 327 11.62 3.26 26.94
N ILE A 328 11.19 1.99 26.93
CA ILE A 328 11.43 1.03 28.02
C ILE A 328 12.93 0.92 28.31
N ARG A 329 13.75 0.83 27.27
CA ARG A 329 15.19 0.67 27.44
C ARG A 329 15.82 1.86 28.14
N ILE A 330 15.42 3.08 27.77
CA ILE A 330 15.97 4.31 28.34
C ILE A 330 15.43 4.57 29.74
N MET A 331 14.17 4.26 30.00
CA MET A 331 13.61 4.25 31.36
C MET A 331 14.35 3.25 32.26
N TRP A 332 14.64 2.05 31.76
CA TRP A 332 15.41 1.09 32.54
C TRP A 332 16.84 1.57 32.81
N MET A 333 17.48 2.18 31.81
CA MET A 333 18.80 2.79 31.97
C MET A 333 18.78 3.90 33.02
N SER A 334 17.73 4.73 33.06
CA SER A 334 17.62 5.80 34.04
C SER A 334 17.43 5.28 35.46
N MET A 335 16.58 4.27 35.64
CA MET A 335 16.27 3.71 36.96
C MET A 335 17.43 2.92 37.57
N LYS A 336 18.19 2.16 36.76
CA LYS A 336 19.20 1.22 37.27
C LYS A 336 20.62 1.75 37.18
N SER A 337 21.00 2.33 36.05
CA SER A 337 22.39 2.69 35.75
C SER A 337 22.69 4.16 36.01
N LEU A 338 21.71 5.06 35.85
CA LEU A 338 21.87 6.50 36.02
C LEU A 338 21.25 7.04 37.33
N LYS A 339 21.03 6.17 38.33
CA LYS A 339 20.40 6.58 39.59
C LYS A 339 21.23 7.66 40.31
N PRO A 340 20.59 8.64 40.98
CA PRO A 340 21.27 9.55 41.87
C PRO A 340 22.00 8.78 42.98
N ALA A 341 23.13 9.30 43.44
CA ALA A 341 23.71 8.82 44.69
C ALA A 341 22.71 9.14 45.80
N GLN A 342 22.33 8.12 46.59
CA GLN A 342 21.49 8.30 47.76
C GLN A 342 22.25 9.06 48.84
#